data_AF-T1KJZ9-F1
#
_entry.id   AF-T1KJZ9-F1
#
_cell.length_a   1.000
_cell.length_b   1.000
_cell.length_c   1.000
_cell.angle_alpha   90.00
_cell.angle_beta   90.00
_cell.angle_gamma   90.00
#
_symmetry.space_group_name_H-M   'P 1'
#
loop_
_entity.id
_entity.type
_entity.pdbx_description
1 polymer ?
#
loop_
_entity_poly.entity_id
_entity_poly.type
_entity_poly.pdbx_seq_one_letter_code
_entity_poly.pdbx_strand_id
1 'polypeptide(L)'
;MFNLIILLLTIHCTFSARLSEPTSSSSGSSGAIVFPSAQRPQSQQNSFDIALLRTAGLRNVSDIFAALGIHEENEDPLAGRKKTNYAEQAVCEPELRTVEVGDQRTESGEIFFPRCVRVLRCGGCCDISDRMACTPTKISHRDVKRAKIRLRRSTTPSASSQTIQVEVHDECRCMCKVKEEHCNPSLHVYQADLCKCACNNEQDAVACRNMAPAKSWDNNECKCKCRDVKHCPSGTEFSHDTCNCEAS
;
A
#
# COMPACT_ATOMS: atom_id res chain seq x y z
N MET A 1 3.48 69.61 -30.72
CA MET A 1 4.07 70.92 -30.40
C MET A 1 4.02 71.09 -28.88
N PHE A 2 5.13 71.56 -28.27
CA PHE A 2 5.42 71.69 -26.81
C PHE A 2 5.64 70.34 -26.08
N ASN A 3 6.82 69.82 -25.75
CA ASN A 3 8.14 70.31 -25.26
C ASN A 3 8.20 70.58 -23.74
N LEU A 4 9.23 70.00 -23.09
CA LEU A 4 9.88 70.34 -21.79
C LEU A 4 9.17 69.84 -20.48
N ILE A 5 9.78 69.30 -19.40
CA ILE A 5 11.14 69.27 -18.78
C ILE A 5 11.32 67.99 -17.91
N ILE A 6 12.59 67.58 -17.78
CA ILE A 6 13.25 66.54 -16.97
C ILE A 6 13.10 66.72 -15.43
N LEU A 7 13.01 65.61 -14.68
CA LEU A 7 13.67 65.52 -13.35
C LEU A 7 14.00 64.06 -12.98
N LEU A 8 15.30 63.76 -13.09
CA LEU A 8 15.99 62.59 -12.57
C LEU A 8 16.15 62.72 -11.06
N LEU A 9 15.79 61.69 -10.29
CA LEU A 9 16.34 61.45 -8.96
C LEU A 9 16.65 59.96 -8.78
N THR A 10 17.92 59.64 -9.01
CA THR A 10 18.60 58.41 -8.59
C THR A 10 18.88 58.49 -7.09
N ILE A 11 18.29 57.59 -6.29
CA ILE A 11 18.68 57.40 -4.89
C ILE A 11 19.56 56.17 -4.80
N HIS A 12 20.85 56.42 -4.65
CA HIS A 12 21.84 55.47 -4.15
C HIS A 12 21.56 55.21 -2.65
N CYS A 13 21.34 53.96 -2.28
CA CYS A 13 21.55 53.52 -0.90
C CYS A 13 22.69 52.51 -0.88
N THR A 14 23.88 53.03 -0.58
CA THR A 14 25.02 52.29 -0.06
C THR A 14 24.69 51.80 1.36
N PHE A 15 24.74 50.49 1.60
CA PHE A 15 24.81 49.96 2.96
C PHE A 15 26.03 49.06 3.12
N SER A 16 26.89 49.48 4.04
CA SER A 16 28.21 48.93 4.34
C SER A 16 28.17 47.51 4.87
N ALA A 17 29.22 46.77 4.50
CA ALA A 17 29.62 45.51 5.10
C ALA A 17 29.90 45.62 6.61
N ARG A 18 29.51 44.59 7.35
CA ARG A 18 30.18 44.16 8.59
C ARG A 18 30.42 42.67 8.51
N LEU A 19 31.69 42.31 8.32
CA LEU A 19 32.24 41.01 8.67
C LEU A 19 32.25 40.89 10.19
N SER A 20 31.82 39.73 10.69
CA SER A 20 32.22 39.23 12.01
C SER A 20 32.21 37.70 11.96
N GLU A 21 33.40 37.12 11.91
CA GLU A 21 33.67 35.73 12.30
C GLU A 21 33.37 35.55 13.79
N PRO A 22 33.06 34.31 14.21
CA PRO A 22 33.81 33.78 15.34
C PRO A 22 34.27 32.33 15.10
N THR A 23 35.60 32.17 15.15
CA THR A 23 36.36 31.16 15.89
C THR A 23 35.77 29.75 16.02
N SER A 24 36.44 28.81 15.35
CA SER A 24 36.48 27.40 15.69
C SER A 24 37.11 27.16 17.08
N SER A 25 36.36 26.58 18.00
CA SER A 25 36.91 25.91 19.18
C SER A 25 36.25 24.54 19.34
N SER A 26 37.07 23.51 19.17
CA SER A 26 36.77 22.12 19.42
C SER A 26 36.55 21.85 20.91
N SER A 27 35.40 21.27 21.26
CA SER A 27 35.25 20.52 22.52
C SER A 27 34.30 19.35 22.27
N GLY A 28 34.81 18.13 22.40
CA GLY A 28 34.06 16.90 22.22
C GLY A 28 32.89 16.80 23.20
N SER A 29 31.73 16.45 22.67
CA SER A 29 30.63 15.88 23.43
C SER A 29 29.94 14.88 22.52
N SER A 30 29.78 13.65 23.00
CA SER A 30 29.06 12.57 22.33
C SER A 30 27.59 12.96 22.14
N GLY A 31 27.30 13.71 21.09
CA GLY A 31 25.94 14.01 20.66
C GLY A 31 25.39 12.81 19.91
N ALA A 32 24.35 12.18 20.46
CA ALA A 32 23.51 11.29 19.67
C ALA A 32 22.99 12.08 18.46
N ILE A 33 23.17 11.54 17.26
CA ILE A 33 22.54 12.07 16.05
C ILE A 33 21.03 11.84 16.23
N VAL A 34 20.33 12.85 16.74
CA VAL A 34 18.87 12.88 16.68
C VAL A 34 18.52 13.20 15.24
N PHE A 35 18.23 12.17 14.45
CA PHE A 35 17.55 12.38 13.18
C PHE A 35 16.24 13.10 13.48
N PRO A 36 15.95 14.26 12.87
CA PRO A 36 14.61 14.80 12.88
C PRO A 36 13.69 13.69 12.39
N SER A 37 12.66 13.35 13.16
CA SER A 37 11.57 12.56 12.60
C SER A 37 10.92 13.43 11.52
N ALA A 38 11.42 13.29 10.29
CA ALA A 38 10.88 13.96 9.11
C ALA A 38 9.53 13.31 8.80
N GLN A 39 8.52 13.64 9.59
CA GLN A 39 7.15 13.29 9.27
C GLN A 39 6.73 14.15 8.08
N ARG A 40 6.66 13.50 6.92
CA ARG A 40 6.23 14.12 5.67
C ARG A 40 4.80 14.67 5.86
N PRO A 41 4.51 15.92 5.46
CA PRO A 41 3.15 16.45 5.54
C PRO A 41 2.16 15.53 4.80
N GLN A 42 0.97 15.32 5.37
CA GLN A 42 -0.04 14.37 4.86
C GLN A 42 -0.38 14.57 3.37
N SER A 43 -0.37 15.82 2.88
CA SER A 43 -0.59 16.13 1.47
C SER A 43 0.47 15.52 0.55
N GLN A 44 1.74 15.51 0.97
CA GLN A 44 2.83 14.88 0.24
C GLN A 44 2.79 13.35 0.34
N GLN A 45 2.31 12.80 1.46
CA GLN A 45 2.14 11.35 1.60
C GLN A 45 1.01 10.82 0.71
N ASN A 46 -0.14 11.51 0.69
CA ASN A 46 -1.24 11.18 -0.22
C ASN A 46 -0.81 11.32 -1.69
N SER A 47 0.00 12.34 -2.04
CA SER A 47 0.52 12.49 -3.40
C SER A 47 1.38 11.31 -3.86
N PHE A 48 2.21 10.76 -2.97
CA PHE A 48 3.05 9.61 -3.29
C PHE A 48 2.20 8.33 -3.39
N ASP A 49 1.29 8.10 -2.44
CA ASP A 49 0.36 6.97 -2.47
C ASP A 49 -0.46 6.93 -3.78
N ILE A 50 -0.95 8.09 -4.24
CA ILE A 50 -1.64 8.20 -5.53
C ILE A 50 -0.72 7.82 -6.70
N ALA A 51 0.53 8.28 -6.69
CA ALA A 51 1.50 7.91 -7.73
C ALA A 51 1.74 6.39 -7.76
N LEU A 52 1.86 5.74 -6.60
CA LEU A 52 2.01 4.29 -6.49
C LEU A 52 0.77 3.53 -6.99
N LEU A 53 -0.43 4.06 -6.74
CA LEU A 53 -1.64 3.43 -7.25
C LEU A 53 -1.75 3.55 -8.77
N ARG A 54 -1.25 4.64 -9.37
CA ARG A 54 -1.20 4.80 -10.84
C ARG A 54 -0.22 3.87 -11.53
N THR A 55 0.79 3.38 -10.82
CA THR A 55 1.73 2.38 -11.35
C THR A 55 1.18 0.95 -11.38
N ALA A 56 -0.05 0.73 -10.88
CA ALA A 56 -0.67 -0.58 -10.91
C ALA A 56 -0.84 -1.09 -12.35
N GLY A 57 -0.25 -2.24 -12.66
CA GLY A 57 -0.34 -2.86 -13.98
C GLY A 57 0.72 -2.41 -14.99
N LEU A 58 1.71 -1.62 -14.57
CA LEU A 58 2.90 -1.37 -15.40
C LEU A 58 3.75 -2.63 -15.51
N ARG A 59 4.39 -2.84 -16.66
CA ARG A 59 5.21 -4.04 -16.92
C ARG A 59 6.69 -3.80 -16.66
N ASN A 60 7.16 -2.62 -17.06
CA ASN A 60 8.58 -2.29 -17.13
C ASN A 60 8.96 -1.24 -16.10
N VAL A 61 10.20 -1.33 -15.60
CA VAL A 61 10.72 -0.35 -14.64
C VAL A 61 10.82 1.06 -15.23
N SER A 62 11.03 1.19 -16.55
CA SER A 62 11.07 2.48 -17.23
C SER A 62 9.75 3.25 -17.08
N ASP A 63 8.64 2.52 -17.13
CA ASP A 63 7.29 3.09 -17.00
C ASP A 63 7.05 3.53 -15.56
N ILE A 64 7.57 2.76 -14.59
CA ILE A 64 7.54 3.11 -13.17
C ILE A 64 8.36 4.38 -12.92
N PHE A 65 9.58 4.47 -13.46
CA PHE A 65 10.42 5.65 -13.32
C PHE A 65 9.75 6.89 -13.92
N ALA A 66 9.15 6.77 -15.09
CA ALA A 66 8.37 7.85 -15.69
C ALA A 66 7.19 8.27 -14.80
N ALA A 67 6.44 7.32 -14.25
CA ALA A 67 5.30 7.59 -13.38
C ALA A 67 5.70 8.24 -12.03
N LEU A 68 6.89 7.91 -11.51
CA LEU A 68 7.43 8.45 -10.26
C LEU A 68 8.29 9.72 -10.48
N GLY A 69 8.55 10.12 -11.72
CA GLY A 69 9.44 11.24 -12.04
C GLY A 69 10.90 10.97 -11.70
N ILE A 70 11.33 9.71 -11.77
CA ILE A 70 12.71 9.28 -11.51
C ILE A 70 13.50 9.37 -12.81
N HIS A 71 14.63 10.05 -12.77
CA HIS A 71 15.61 10.06 -13.85
C HIS A 71 16.75 9.10 -13.49
N GLU A 72 17.03 8.12 -14.37
CA GLU A 72 18.21 7.27 -14.20
C GLU A 72 19.48 8.11 -14.43
N GLU A 73 20.39 8.09 -13.46
CA GLU A 73 21.74 8.61 -13.65
C GLU A 73 22.50 7.66 -14.58
N ASN A 74 23.14 8.20 -15.61
CA ASN A 74 23.93 7.40 -16.56
C ASN A 74 25.07 6.69 -15.81
N GLU A 75 25.09 5.35 -15.87
CA GLU A 75 26.16 4.53 -15.29
C GLU A 75 27.54 4.87 -15.88
N ASP A 76 28.55 4.87 -15.01
CA ASP A 76 29.97 5.12 -15.32
C ASP A 76 30.46 4.20 -16.47
N PRO A 77 30.97 4.76 -17.59
CA PRO A 77 31.45 3.99 -18.73
C PRO A 77 32.66 3.07 -18.43
N LEU A 78 33.30 3.15 -17.25
CA LEU A 78 34.39 2.25 -16.86
C LEU A 78 33.96 0.94 -16.17
N ALA A 79 32.67 0.73 -15.91
CA ALA A 79 32.20 -0.51 -15.28
C ALA A 79 32.09 -1.66 -16.30
N GLY A 80 33.17 -2.45 -16.45
CA GLY A 80 33.22 -3.67 -17.28
C GLY A 80 32.37 -4.85 -16.79
N ARG A 81 31.21 -4.61 -16.18
CA ARG A 81 30.30 -5.64 -15.66
C ARG A 81 29.25 -5.98 -16.72
N LYS A 82 28.95 -7.27 -16.94
CA LYS A 82 27.80 -7.69 -17.74
C LYS A 82 26.55 -6.98 -17.21
N LYS A 83 25.96 -6.09 -18.02
CA LYS A 83 24.74 -5.37 -17.68
C LYS A 83 23.58 -6.37 -17.56
N THR A 84 23.05 -6.53 -16.36
CA THR A 84 21.82 -7.30 -16.12
C THR A 84 20.63 -6.38 -16.35
N ASN A 85 19.68 -6.78 -17.18
CA ASN A 85 18.46 -6.01 -17.41
C ASN A 85 17.50 -6.18 -16.22
N TYR A 86 16.64 -5.17 -16.01
CA TYR A 86 15.54 -5.28 -15.07
C TYR A 86 14.54 -6.36 -15.52
N ALA A 87 13.95 -7.06 -14.55
CA ALA A 87 12.91 -8.05 -14.82
C ALA A 87 11.57 -7.38 -15.13
N GLU A 88 10.75 -8.02 -15.96
CA GLU A 88 9.38 -7.59 -16.23
C GLU A 88 8.44 -8.05 -15.11
N GLN A 89 7.48 -7.20 -14.75
CA GLN A 89 6.43 -7.54 -13.78
C GLN A 89 5.40 -8.48 -14.41
N ALA A 90 5.02 -9.52 -13.68
CA ALA A 90 3.84 -10.32 -14.01
C ALA A 90 2.59 -9.47 -13.79
N VAL A 91 1.92 -9.08 -14.88
CA VAL A 91 0.79 -8.15 -14.85
C VAL A 91 -0.50 -8.85 -14.42
N CYS A 92 -1.46 -8.10 -13.88
CA CYS A 92 -2.77 -8.64 -13.54
C CYS A 92 -3.56 -9.09 -14.78
N GLU A 93 -3.53 -10.38 -15.09
CA GLU A 93 -4.24 -10.99 -16.22
C GLU A 93 -4.67 -12.44 -15.89
N PRO A 94 -5.62 -13.02 -16.67
CA PRO A 94 -5.98 -14.43 -16.52
C PRO A 94 -4.81 -15.36 -16.86
N GLU A 95 -4.36 -16.13 -15.87
CA GLU A 95 -3.28 -17.12 -16.01
C GLU A 95 -3.81 -18.54 -15.79
N LEU A 96 -3.18 -19.51 -16.45
CA LEU A 96 -3.53 -20.91 -16.27
C LEU A 96 -3.05 -21.40 -14.90
N ARG A 97 -4.00 -21.66 -13.99
CA ARG A 97 -3.72 -22.09 -12.60
C ARG A 97 -4.33 -23.47 -12.33
N THR A 98 -3.67 -24.23 -11.47
CA THR A 98 -4.18 -25.51 -10.99
C THR A 98 -5.22 -25.27 -9.91
N VAL A 99 -6.41 -25.84 -10.09
CA VAL A 99 -7.53 -25.77 -9.15
C VAL A 99 -7.92 -27.17 -8.76
N GLU A 100 -7.95 -27.44 -7.45
CA GLU A 100 -8.46 -28.71 -6.94
C GLU A 100 -9.96 -28.81 -7.17
N VAL A 101 -10.41 -29.97 -7.63
CA VAL A 101 -11.83 -30.25 -7.76
C VAL A 101 -12.14 -31.48 -6.93
N GLY A 102 -12.22 -31.27 -5.62
CA GLY A 102 -12.62 -32.26 -4.61
C GLY A 102 -13.97 -31.93 -4.01
N ASP A 103 -14.72 -32.95 -3.58
CA ASP A 103 -15.91 -32.76 -2.75
C ASP A 103 -15.48 -32.60 -1.28
N GLN A 104 -16.14 -31.70 -0.54
CA GLN A 104 -15.97 -31.58 0.92
C GLN A 104 -16.48 -32.82 1.69
N ARG A 105 -17.16 -33.75 1.01
CA ARG A 105 -17.76 -34.96 1.59
C ARG A 105 -17.32 -36.18 0.79
N THR A 106 -16.18 -36.75 1.17
CA THR A 106 -15.71 -38.02 0.58
C THR A 106 -16.25 -39.16 1.42
N GLU A 107 -17.15 -39.99 0.88
CA GLU A 107 -17.48 -41.28 1.49
C GLU A 107 -16.27 -42.22 1.41
N SER A 108 -16.00 -42.98 2.46
CA SER A 108 -14.86 -43.90 2.53
C SER A 108 -14.88 -44.93 1.39
N GLY A 109 -13.83 -44.97 0.57
CA GLY A 109 -13.66 -45.97 -0.51
C GLY A 109 -13.95 -45.47 -1.94
N GLU A 110 -14.22 -44.17 -2.11
CA GLU A 110 -14.39 -43.53 -3.43
C GLU A 110 -13.12 -42.79 -3.87
N ILE A 111 -12.67 -43.03 -5.11
CA ILE A 111 -11.55 -42.33 -5.74
C ILE A 111 -12.07 -41.43 -6.86
N PHE A 112 -11.60 -40.19 -6.88
CA PHE A 112 -11.91 -39.22 -7.92
C PHE A 112 -10.68 -38.92 -8.78
N PHE A 113 -10.84 -38.97 -10.11
CA PHE A 113 -9.78 -38.65 -11.05
C PHE A 113 -10.30 -37.77 -12.21
N PRO A 114 -9.62 -36.66 -12.57
CA PRO A 114 -8.45 -36.09 -11.90
C PRO A 114 -8.82 -35.42 -10.56
N ARG A 115 -7.82 -35.18 -9.69
CA ARG A 115 -7.98 -34.43 -8.42
C ARG A 115 -7.98 -32.92 -8.61
N CYS A 116 -7.32 -32.45 -9.66
CA CYS A 116 -7.21 -31.04 -9.99
C CYS A 116 -7.28 -30.85 -11.51
N VAL A 117 -7.65 -29.64 -11.92
CA VAL A 117 -7.75 -29.23 -13.32
C VAL A 117 -7.02 -27.91 -13.50
N ARG A 118 -6.67 -27.59 -14.75
CA ARG A 118 -6.13 -26.28 -15.11
C ARG A 118 -7.22 -25.41 -15.69
N VAL A 119 -7.43 -24.25 -15.10
CA VAL A 119 -8.39 -23.23 -15.55
C VAL A 119 -7.77 -21.84 -15.43
N LEU A 120 -8.31 -20.88 -16.18
CA LEU A 120 -7.87 -19.49 -16.07
C LEU A 120 -8.34 -18.91 -14.74
N ARG A 121 -7.40 -18.32 -14.00
CA ARG A 121 -7.63 -17.55 -12.77
C ARG A 121 -6.81 -16.28 -12.84
N CYS A 122 -7.31 -15.22 -12.24
CA CYS A 122 -6.57 -13.97 -12.14
C CYS A 122 -5.28 -14.20 -11.37
N GLY A 123 -4.16 -13.82 -11.98
CA GLY A 123 -2.82 -13.91 -11.44
C GLY A 123 -2.05 -12.62 -11.72
N GLY A 124 -0.76 -12.62 -11.40
CA GLY A 124 0.08 -11.42 -11.48
C GLY A 124 -0.04 -10.47 -10.28
N CYS A 125 0.67 -9.35 -10.41
CA CYS A 125 0.86 -8.33 -9.40
C CYS A 125 0.15 -7.04 -9.82
N CYS A 126 -0.35 -6.31 -8.82
CA CYS A 126 -0.85 -4.93 -8.97
C CYS A 126 0.08 -3.95 -8.24
N ASP A 127 1.27 -4.41 -7.89
CA ASP A 127 1.92 -4.02 -6.65
C ASP A 127 3.04 -3.02 -6.92
N ILE A 128 2.73 -1.74 -6.64
CA ILE A 128 3.64 -0.86 -5.88
C ILE A 128 2.95 -0.44 -4.56
N SER A 129 1.62 -0.33 -4.53
CA SER A 129 0.83 -0.14 -3.29
C SER A 129 0.23 -1.47 -2.79
N ASP A 130 0.23 -1.69 -1.48
CA ASP A 130 -0.37 -2.84 -0.80
C ASP A 130 -1.92 -2.84 -0.79
N ARG A 131 -2.55 -1.77 -1.28
CA ARG A 131 -4.00 -1.54 -1.22
C ARG A 131 -4.79 -2.16 -2.37
N MET A 132 -4.12 -2.60 -3.43
CA MET A 132 -4.77 -3.19 -4.62
C MET A 132 -4.59 -4.70 -4.67
N ALA A 133 -5.52 -5.39 -5.32
CA ALA A 133 -5.44 -6.82 -5.61
C ALA A 133 -5.90 -7.10 -7.04
N CYS A 134 -5.33 -8.14 -7.65
CA CYS A 134 -5.77 -8.62 -8.94
C CYS A 134 -7.07 -9.43 -8.78
N THR A 135 -8.18 -8.89 -9.28
CA THR A 135 -9.52 -9.47 -9.08
C THR A 135 -10.22 -9.71 -10.42
N PRO A 136 -11.06 -10.76 -10.52
CA PRO A 136 -11.85 -10.99 -11.72
C PRO A 136 -12.92 -9.91 -11.89
N THR A 137 -13.06 -9.44 -13.13
CA THR A 137 -14.14 -8.53 -13.57
C THR A 137 -15.21 -9.26 -14.36
N LYS A 138 -14.85 -10.40 -14.96
CA LYS A 138 -15.76 -11.29 -15.68
C LYS A 138 -15.44 -12.73 -15.35
N ILE A 139 -16.48 -13.46 -14.96
CA ILE A 139 -16.40 -14.85 -14.52
C ILE A 139 -17.34 -15.69 -15.37
N SER A 140 -16.83 -16.80 -15.90
CA SER A 140 -17.60 -17.84 -16.54
C SER A 140 -17.46 -19.16 -15.77
N HIS A 141 -18.32 -20.14 -16.10
CA HIS A 141 -18.29 -21.46 -15.50
C HIS A 141 -18.11 -22.50 -16.60
N ARG A 142 -17.25 -23.48 -16.34
CA ARG A 142 -16.98 -24.58 -17.25
C ARG A 142 -17.34 -25.91 -16.60
N ASP A 143 -18.15 -26.69 -17.29
CA ASP A 143 -18.44 -28.08 -16.92
C ASP A 143 -17.24 -28.97 -17.24
N VAL A 144 -16.75 -29.67 -16.22
CA VAL A 144 -15.70 -30.68 -16.35
C VAL A 144 -16.25 -32.02 -15.90
N LYS A 145 -15.91 -33.11 -16.60
CA LYS A 145 -16.25 -34.47 -16.16
C LYS A 145 -15.06 -35.09 -15.45
N ARG A 146 -15.28 -35.64 -14.26
CA ARG A 146 -14.32 -36.47 -13.52
C ARG A 146 -14.86 -37.88 -13.34
N ALA A 147 -13.96 -38.85 -13.26
CA ALA A 147 -14.29 -40.23 -12.93
C ALA A 147 -14.47 -40.37 -11.42
N LYS A 148 -15.54 -41.07 -11.03
CA LYS A 148 -15.82 -41.53 -9.67
C LYS A 148 -15.70 -43.06 -9.66
N ILE A 149 -14.67 -43.55 -8.99
CA ILE A 149 -14.30 -44.97 -8.94
C ILE A 149 -14.59 -45.49 -7.55
N ARG A 150 -15.42 -46.52 -7.43
CA ARG A 150 -15.72 -47.20 -6.17
C ARG A 150 -14.96 -48.52 -6.09
N LEU A 151 -14.11 -48.64 -5.07
CA LEU A 151 -13.39 -49.87 -4.76
C LEU A 151 -14.15 -50.63 -3.67
N ARG A 152 -14.64 -51.82 -3.99
CA ARG A 152 -15.26 -52.73 -3.01
C ARG A 152 -14.35 -53.94 -2.81
N ARG A 153 -14.12 -54.36 -1.56
CA ARG A 153 -13.19 -55.43 -1.21
C ARG A 153 -13.54 -56.80 -1.83
N SER A 154 -14.79 -57.01 -2.24
CA SER A 154 -15.32 -58.28 -2.75
C SER A 154 -16.02 -58.18 -4.11
N THR A 155 -15.93 -57.05 -4.80
CA THR A 155 -16.62 -56.84 -6.10
C THR A 155 -15.70 -56.11 -7.06
N THR A 156 -15.89 -56.36 -8.36
CA THR A 156 -15.22 -55.63 -9.44
C THR A 156 -15.36 -54.11 -9.22
N PRO A 157 -14.29 -53.33 -9.38
CA PRO A 157 -14.37 -51.87 -9.30
C PRO A 157 -15.44 -51.32 -10.24
N SER A 158 -16.21 -50.34 -9.78
CA SER A 158 -17.20 -49.66 -10.61
C SER A 158 -16.80 -48.21 -10.84
N ALA A 159 -16.96 -47.74 -12.07
CA ALA A 159 -16.67 -46.37 -12.45
C ALA A 159 -17.95 -45.68 -12.94
N SER A 160 -18.13 -44.44 -12.52
CA SER A 160 -19.18 -43.54 -12.99
C SER A 160 -18.58 -42.17 -13.31
N SER A 161 -19.23 -41.40 -14.17
CA SER A 161 -18.81 -40.03 -14.45
C SER A 161 -19.58 -39.04 -13.58
N GLN A 162 -18.91 -38.03 -13.06
CA GLN A 162 -19.50 -36.91 -12.34
C GLN A 162 -19.13 -35.61 -13.04
N THR A 163 -20.12 -34.79 -13.39
CA THR A 163 -19.90 -33.43 -13.90
C THR A 163 -19.77 -32.46 -12.73
N ILE A 164 -18.78 -31.59 -12.80
CA ILE A 164 -18.42 -30.57 -11.82
C ILE A 164 -18.34 -29.23 -12.55
N GLN A 165 -18.91 -28.18 -11.97
CA GLN A 165 -18.73 -26.83 -12.49
C GLN A 165 -17.49 -26.21 -11.88
N VAL A 166 -16.63 -25.64 -12.72
CA VAL A 166 -15.41 -24.97 -12.28
C VAL A 166 -15.45 -23.51 -12.76
N GLU A 167 -15.17 -22.60 -11.83
CA GLU A 167 -15.08 -21.16 -12.10
C GLU A 167 -13.84 -20.83 -12.94
N VAL A 168 -14.03 -20.01 -13.98
CA VAL A 168 -13.03 -19.53 -14.92
C VAL A 168 -13.07 -17.99 -14.94
N HIS A 169 -11.93 -17.35 -14.80
CA HIS A 169 -11.83 -15.88 -14.88
C HIS A 169 -11.51 -15.50 -16.32
N ASP A 170 -12.41 -14.76 -16.97
CA ASP A 170 -12.24 -14.35 -18.38
C ASP A 170 -11.49 -13.02 -18.50
N GLU A 171 -11.68 -12.11 -17.53
CA GLU A 171 -11.08 -10.78 -17.50
C GLU A 171 -10.67 -10.40 -16.07
N CYS A 172 -9.49 -9.80 -15.91
CA CYS A 172 -8.92 -9.41 -14.62
C CYS A 172 -8.54 -7.94 -14.62
N ARG A 173 -8.68 -7.28 -13.47
CA ARG A 173 -8.19 -5.91 -13.25
C ARG A 173 -7.67 -5.74 -11.83
N CYS A 174 -6.76 -4.78 -11.66
CA CYS A 174 -6.36 -4.30 -10.35
C CYS A 174 -7.49 -3.48 -9.74
N MET A 175 -8.00 -3.92 -8.58
CA MET A 175 -9.06 -3.24 -7.85
C MET A 175 -8.65 -3.04 -6.39
N CYS A 176 -9.24 -2.04 -5.73
CA CYS A 176 -9.01 -1.79 -4.32
C CYS A 176 -9.45 -2.99 -3.47
N LYS A 177 -8.60 -3.45 -2.55
CA LYS A 177 -8.95 -4.47 -1.55
C LYS A 177 -10.07 -4.00 -0.62
N VAL A 178 -10.00 -2.72 -0.24
CA VAL A 178 -11.02 -2.03 0.55
C VAL A 178 -11.94 -1.28 -0.39
N LYS A 179 -13.24 -1.55 -0.29
CA LYS A 179 -14.29 -0.88 -1.04
C LYS A 179 -15.09 0.02 -0.11
N GLU A 180 -15.93 0.86 -0.69
CA GLU A 180 -16.79 1.78 0.07
C GLU A 180 -17.70 1.04 1.05
N GLU A 181 -18.22 -0.15 0.68
CA GLU A 181 -19.05 -0.97 1.58
C GLU A 181 -18.31 -1.50 2.81
N HIS A 182 -16.98 -1.48 2.81
CA HIS A 182 -16.17 -1.88 3.98
C HIS A 182 -15.95 -0.72 4.96
N CYS A 183 -16.25 0.52 4.57
CA CYS A 183 -16.09 1.68 5.43
C CYS A 183 -17.31 1.87 6.34
N ASN A 184 -17.09 2.32 7.58
CA ASN A 184 -18.18 2.74 8.46
C ASN A 184 -18.74 4.10 7.99
N PRO A 185 -19.98 4.19 7.50
CA PRO A 185 -20.53 5.43 6.92
C PRO A 185 -20.65 6.59 7.92
N SER A 186 -20.66 6.30 9.24
CA SER A 186 -20.78 7.33 10.27
C SER A 186 -19.44 7.98 10.64
N LEU A 187 -18.32 7.28 10.39
CA LEU A 187 -16.99 7.71 10.81
C LEU A 187 -16.06 7.98 9.62
N HIS A 188 -16.27 7.28 8.51
CA HIS A 188 -15.35 7.26 7.37
C HIS A 188 -15.97 7.86 6.11
N VAL A 189 -15.10 8.45 5.31
CA VAL A 189 -15.32 8.80 3.90
C VAL A 189 -14.37 7.96 3.06
N TYR A 190 -14.89 7.24 2.07
CA TYR A 190 -14.07 6.43 1.19
C TYR A 190 -13.32 7.31 0.18
N GLN A 191 -11.98 7.21 0.17
CA GLN A 191 -11.13 7.88 -0.80
C GLN A 191 -10.75 6.90 -1.91
N ALA A 192 -11.49 6.94 -3.03
CA ALA A 192 -11.31 6.04 -4.16
C ALA A 192 -9.90 6.11 -4.77
N ASP A 193 -9.33 7.31 -4.87
CA ASP A 193 -7.97 7.53 -5.41
C ASP A 193 -6.86 6.92 -4.54
N LEU A 194 -7.18 6.60 -3.28
CA LEU A 194 -6.25 6.07 -2.29
C LEU A 194 -6.63 4.67 -1.81
N CYS A 195 -7.70 4.08 -2.36
CA CYS A 195 -8.23 2.77 -1.96
C CYS A 195 -8.33 2.62 -0.43
N LYS A 196 -8.78 3.66 0.30
CA LYS A 196 -8.80 3.66 1.78
C LYS A 196 -10.01 4.36 2.35
N CYS A 197 -10.43 3.91 3.54
CA CYS A 197 -11.37 4.64 4.39
C CYS A 197 -10.61 5.72 5.17
N ALA A 198 -10.94 6.98 4.94
CA ALA A 198 -10.39 8.11 5.69
C ALA A 198 -11.40 8.58 6.73
N CYS A 199 -10.94 8.91 7.94
CA CYS A 199 -11.80 9.49 8.96
C CYS A 199 -12.34 10.86 8.55
N ASN A 200 -13.60 11.14 8.88
CA ASN A 200 -14.22 12.44 8.61
C ASN A 200 -13.59 13.60 9.42
N ASN A 201 -13.04 13.30 10.60
CA ASN A 201 -12.35 14.24 11.48
C ASN A 201 -10.84 14.27 11.25
N GLU A 202 -10.42 14.55 10.01
CA GLU A 202 -8.99 14.60 9.64
C GLU A 202 -8.17 15.58 10.49
N GLN A 203 -8.79 16.67 10.96
CA GLN A 203 -8.16 17.68 11.82
C GLN A 203 -7.73 17.08 13.17
N ASP A 204 -8.56 16.24 13.77
CA ASP A 204 -8.24 15.54 15.01
C ASP A 204 -7.10 14.55 14.80
N ALA A 205 -7.07 13.89 13.63
CA ALA A 205 -5.98 13.02 13.25
C ALA A 205 -4.65 13.79 13.11
N VAL A 206 -4.69 14.99 12.55
CA VAL A 206 -3.53 15.90 12.47
C VAL A 206 -3.07 16.30 13.86
N ALA A 207 -3.98 16.77 14.71
CA ALA A 207 -3.67 17.15 16.08
C ALA A 207 -3.06 15.98 16.87
N CYS A 208 -3.60 14.77 16.72
CA CYS A 208 -3.10 13.56 17.36
C CYS A 208 -1.66 13.22 16.93
N ARG A 209 -1.34 13.36 15.64
CA ARG A 209 0.02 13.09 15.15
C ARG A 209 1.06 14.05 15.72
N ASN A 210 0.67 15.30 16.00
CA ASN A 210 1.55 16.26 16.68
C ASN A 210 1.84 15.87 18.14
N MET A 211 1.06 14.97 18.73
CA MET A 211 1.28 14.40 20.07
C MET A 211 2.10 13.09 20.03
N ALA A 212 2.65 12.72 18.88
CA ALA A 212 3.58 11.60 18.76
C ALA A 212 4.88 11.88 19.56
N PRO A 213 5.52 10.86 20.14
CA PRO A 213 5.22 9.42 20.01
C PRO A 213 4.25 8.88 21.07
N ALA A 214 3.76 9.72 22.00
CA ALA A 214 2.95 9.27 23.13
C ALA A 214 1.54 8.80 22.72
N LYS A 215 0.94 9.48 21.74
CA LYS A 215 -0.35 9.09 21.16
C LYS A 215 -0.22 8.62 19.71
N SER A 216 -1.18 7.80 19.32
CA SER A 216 -1.35 7.27 17.97
C SER A 216 -2.81 7.36 17.53
N TRP A 217 -3.01 7.70 16.26
CA TRP A 217 -4.33 7.75 15.67
C TRP A 217 -4.84 6.34 15.34
N ASP A 218 -6.02 5.99 15.82
CA ASP A 218 -6.74 4.77 15.46
C ASP A 218 -7.70 5.10 14.30
N ASN A 219 -7.41 4.56 13.12
CA ASN A 219 -8.22 4.81 11.91
C ASN A 219 -9.52 3.99 11.88
N ASN A 220 -9.72 2.99 12.74
CA ASN A 220 -10.97 2.22 12.75
C ASN A 220 -12.03 2.93 13.60
N GLU A 221 -11.60 3.55 14.70
CA GLU A 221 -12.47 4.31 15.60
C GLU A 221 -12.45 5.82 15.37
N CYS A 222 -11.52 6.31 14.54
CA CYS A 222 -11.29 7.73 14.31
C CYS A 222 -11.04 8.53 15.60
N LYS A 223 -10.17 7.96 16.45
CA LYS A 223 -9.82 8.51 17.78
C LYS A 223 -8.33 8.51 18.03
N CYS A 224 -7.88 9.50 18.79
CA CYS A 224 -6.50 9.56 19.27
C CYS A 224 -6.37 8.72 20.55
N LYS A 225 -5.58 7.66 20.50
CA LYS A 225 -5.36 6.77 21.65
C LYS A 225 -3.92 6.86 22.13
N CYS A 226 -3.70 6.63 23.42
CA CYS A 226 -2.36 6.41 23.96
C CYS A 226 -1.75 5.16 23.36
N ARG A 227 -0.46 5.25 22.99
CA ARG A 227 0.25 4.13 22.39
C ARG A 227 0.41 2.98 23.38
N ASP A 228 0.75 3.32 24.62
CA ASP A 228 0.94 2.40 25.72
C ASP A 228 -0.05 2.73 26.83
N VAL A 229 -1.03 1.85 27.04
CA VAL A 229 -1.93 1.92 28.20
C VAL A 229 -1.35 1.05 29.29
N LYS A 230 -1.06 1.64 30.45
CA LYS A 230 -0.42 0.95 31.58
C LYS A 230 -1.41 0.76 32.71
N HIS A 231 -1.22 -0.33 33.47
CA HIS A 231 -1.95 -0.50 34.72
C HIS A 231 -1.38 0.46 35.77
N CYS A 232 -2.26 1.26 36.37
CA CYS A 232 -1.87 2.26 37.37
C CYS A 232 -1.91 1.66 38.78
N PRO A 233 -0.94 2.01 39.66
CA PRO A 233 -0.95 1.59 41.06
C PRO A 233 -2.18 2.14 41.82
N SER A 234 -2.54 1.48 42.91
CA SER A 234 -3.69 1.84 43.76
C SER A 234 -3.67 3.31 44.18
N GLY A 235 -4.77 4.02 43.94
CA GLY A 235 -4.90 5.47 44.20
C GLY A 235 -4.52 6.37 43.02
N THR A 236 -4.22 5.80 41.85
CA THR A 236 -4.04 6.55 40.60
C THR A 236 -4.89 5.96 39.47
N GLU A 237 -5.41 6.82 38.59
CA GLU A 237 -6.18 6.45 37.41
C GLU A 237 -5.42 6.84 36.13
N PHE A 238 -5.57 6.03 35.07
CA PHE A 238 -4.91 6.30 33.80
C PHE A 238 -5.63 7.41 33.04
N SER A 239 -4.96 8.53 32.81
CA SER A 239 -5.47 9.62 31.99
C SER A 239 -5.21 9.34 30.51
N HIS A 240 -6.27 9.21 29.72
CA HIS A 240 -6.19 9.08 28.25
C HIS A 240 -5.75 10.38 27.56
N ASP A 241 -5.74 11.50 28.28
CA ASP A 241 -5.31 12.81 27.78
C ASP A 241 -3.81 13.00 27.87
N THR A 242 -3.19 12.61 28.99
CA THR A 242 -1.74 12.73 29.21
C THR A 242 -0.98 11.42 28.99
N CYS A 243 -1.69 10.30 28.83
CA CYS A 243 -1.14 8.94 28.74
C CYS A 243 -0.30 8.53 29.94
N ASN A 244 -0.65 9.03 31.13
CA ASN A 244 0.03 8.75 32.39
C ASN A 244 -0.97 8.45 33.51
N CYS A 245 -0.47 7.83 34.58
CA CYS A 245 -1.26 7.62 35.80
C CYS A 245 -1.27 8.91 36.62
N GLU A 246 -2.46 9.41 36.91
CA GLU A 246 -2.69 10.63 37.69
C GLU A 246 -3.43 10.28 38.99
N ALA A 247 -3.23 11.05 40.05
CA ALA A 247 -3.95 10.82 41.31
C ALA A 247 -5.44 11.12 41.11
N SER A 248 -6.30 10.18 41.52
CA SER A 248 -7.76 10.34 41.51
C SER A 248 -8.24 11.29 42.59
#